data_AF-A0A7V9CHL2-F1
#
_entry.id   AF-A0A7V9CHL2-F1
#
_cell.length_a   1.000
_cell.length_b   1.000
_cell.length_c   1.000
_cell.angle_alpha   90.00
_cell.angle_beta   90.00
_cell.angle_gamma   90.00
#
_symmetry.space_group_name_H-M   'P 1'
#
loop_
_entity.id
_entity.type
_entity.pdbx_description
1 polymer ?
#
loop_
_entity_poly.entity_id
_entity_poly.type
_entity_poly.pdbx_seq_one_letter_code
_entity_poly.pdbx_strand_id
1 'polypeptide(L)'
;MNRRKFVQWLSASAAVGAVGGCAAPDAATRAGDGKAGRVIVIGGGYGGATAAKYVKLWNPAIDVVLVEQNPVFISCPLSNRVLAGTMSLQDLTRDY
;
A
#
# COMPACT_ATOMS: atom_id res chain seq x y z
N MET A 1 2.99 59.51 0.19
CA MET A 1 2.46 58.14 0.07
C MET A 1 1.81 57.75 1.40
N ASN A 2 0.51 57.45 1.43
CA ASN A 2 -0.27 57.35 2.69
C ASN A 2 -0.18 55.93 3.29
N ARG A 3 0.39 55.78 4.50
CA ARG A 3 0.69 54.49 5.16
C ARG A 3 -0.54 53.59 5.29
N ARG A 4 -1.73 54.18 5.43
CA ARG A 4 -3.01 53.47 5.51
C ARG A 4 -3.39 52.78 4.20
N LYS A 5 -3.12 53.43 3.05
CA LYS A 5 -3.36 52.83 1.73
C LYS A 5 -2.40 51.67 1.46
N PHE A 6 -1.15 51.78 1.91
CA PHE A 6 -0.16 50.70 1.77
C PHE A 6 -0.58 49.43 2.52
N VAL A 7 -1.07 49.57 3.77
CA VAL A 7 -1.58 48.42 4.54
C VAL A 7 -2.82 47.81 3.91
N GLN A 8 -3.73 48.62 3.36
CA GLN A 8 -4.91 48.14 2.63
C GLN A 8 -4.54 47.31 1.40
N TRP A 9 -3.54 47.76 0.62
CA TRP A 9 -3.03 47.00 -0.52
C TRP A 9 -2.31 45.71 -0.10
N LEU A 10 -1.59 45.71 1.02
CA LEU A 10 -0.94 44.50 1.57
C LEU A 10 -1.94 43.44 2.05
N SER A 11 -3.05 43.87 2.65
CA SER A 11 -4.13 42.96 3.06
C SER A 11 -4.90 42.35 1.88
N ALA A 12 -5.01 43.10 0.77
CA ALA A 12 -5.69 42.61 -0.44
C ALA A 12 -4.89 41.52 -1.17
N SER A 13 -3.56 41.57 -1.14
CA SER A 13 -2.68 40.55 -1.74
C SER A 13 -2.53 39.29 -0.88
N ALA A 14 -2.67 39.37 0.44
CA ALA A 14 -2.70 38.21 1.32
C ALA A 14 -3.95 37.32 1.12
N ALA A 15 -5.08 37.93 0.76
CA ALA A 15 -6.34 37.21 0.51
C ALA A 15 -6.32 36.40 -0.80
N VAL A 16 -5.51 36.78 -1.80
CA VAL A 16 -5.39 36.02 -3.07
C VAL A 16 -4.43 34.84 -2.93
N GLY A 17 -3.41 34.94 -2.08
CA GLY A 17 -2.46 33.85 -1.81
C GLY A 17 -3.04 32.72 -0.95
N ALA A 18 -4.00 33.02 -0.07
CA ALA A 18 -4.58 32.03 0.86
C ALA A 18 -5.60 31.09 0.20
N VAL A 19 -6.20 31.46 -0.94
CA VAL A 19 -7.17 30.61 -1.66
C VAL A 19 -6.48 29.75 -2.73
N GLY A 20 -5.29 30.13 -3.18
CA GLY A 20 -4.49 29.34 -4.14
C GLY A 20 -3.80 28.12 -3.54
N GLY A 21 -3.60 28.07 -2.21
CA GLY A 21 -2.94 26.95 -1.53
C GLY A 21 -3.85 25.72 -1.29
N CYS A 22 -5.17 25.91 -1.27
CA CYS A 22 -6.14 24.83 -1.09
C CYS A 22 -6.58 24.18 -2.41
N ALA A 23 -6.10 24.70 -3.54
CA ALA A 23 -6.33 24.16 -4.88
C ALA A 23 -5.05 23.61 -5.51
N ALA A 24 -3.98 23.41 -4.72
CA ALA A 24 -2.95 22.49 -5.15
C ALA A 24 -3.63 21.11 -5.30
N PRO A 25 -3.63 20.48 -6.48
CA PRO A 25 -4.00 19.08 -6.54
C PRO A 25 -3.08 18.39 -5.53
N ASP A 26 -3.67 17.68 -4.58
CA ASP A 26 -2.90 16.92 -3.60
C ASP A 26 -1.75 16.25 -4.34
N ALA A 27 -0.52 16.41 -3.86
CA ALA A 27 0.59 15.58 -4.30
C ALA A 27 0.31 14.07 -4.06
N ALA A 28 -0.83 13.72 -3.45
CA ALA A 28 -1.42 12.39 -3.38
C ALA A 28 -2.05 11.91 -4.70
N THR A 29 -2.43 12.81 -5.62
CA THR A 29 -2.73 12.45 -7.00
C THR A 29 -1.44 12.45 -7.82
N ARG A 30 -0.52 11.56 -7.44
CA ARG A 30 0.29 10.91 -8.48
C ARG A 30 -0.69 10.13 -9.35
N ALA A 31 -1.29 10.81 -10.31
CA ALA A 31 -1.82 10.18 -11.51
C ALA A 31 -0.62 9.44 -12.11
N GLY A 32 -0.47 8.19 -11.69
CA GLY A 32 0.66 7.35 -12.07
C GLY A 32 0.62 7.18 -13.57
N ASP A 33 1.76 7.45 -14.21
CA ASP A 33 2.04 7.24 -15.63
C ASP A 33 1.54 5.88 -16.13
N GLY A 34 0.27 5.72 -16.51
CA GLY A 34 -0.26 4.49 -17.12
C GLY A 34 0.02 3.15 -16.38
N LYS A 35 0.50 3.17 -15.13
CA LYS A 35 0.82 1.96 -14.36
C LYS A 35 -0.45 1.51 -13.66
N ALA A 36 -0.76 0.21 -13.74
CA ALA A 36 -2.01 -0.37 -13.22
C ALA A 36 -2.20 -0.28 -11.69
N GLY A 37 -1.34 0.46 -10.99
CA GLY A 37 -1.34 0.62 -9.53
C GLY A 37 -0.36 -0.30 -8.82
N ARG A 38 -0.24 -0.11 -7.50
CA ARG A 38 0.55 -0.95 -6.61
C ARG A 38 -0.35 -1.50 -5.51
N VAL A 39 -0.19 -2.78 -5.19
CA VAL A 39 -0.89 -3.47 -4.10
C VAL A 39 0.15 -4.01 -3.12
N ILE A 40 0.00 -3.70 -1.85
CA ILE A 40 0.82 -4.24 -0.77
C ILE A 40 -0.04 -5.18 0.06
N VAL A 41 0.37 -6.43 0.17
CA VAL A 41 -0.29 -7.47 0.96
C VAL A 41 0.56 -7.73 2.21
N ILE A 42 -0.04 -7.61 3.39
CA ILE A 42 0.64 -7.84 4.68
C ILE A 42 0.20 -9.20 5.23
N GLY A 43 1.16 -10.10 5.40
CA GLY A 43 0.97 -11.47 5.88
C GLY A 43 0.87 -12.50 4.75
N GLY A 44 1.75 -13.49 4.77
CA GLY A 44 1.83 -14.61 3.83
C GLY A 44 1.08 -15.85 4.30
N GLY A 45 -0.11 -15.69 4.90
CA GLY A 45 -0.98 -16.82 5.21
C GLY A 45 -1.78 -17.27 3.97
N TYR A 46 -2.72 -18.21 4.17
CA TYR A 46 -3.64 -18.63 3.11
C TYR A 46 -4.32 -17.46 2.40
N GLY A 47 -4.82 -16.47 3.15
CA GLY A 47 -5.51 -15.31 2.58
C GLY A 47 -4.57 -14.41 1.79
N GLY A 48 -3.46 -13.99 2.40
CA GLY A 48 -2.55 -13.01 1.78
C GLY A 48 -1.78 -13.56 0.60
N ALA A 49 -1.23 -14.78 0.68
CA ALA A 49 -0.56 -15.40 -0.47
C ALA A 49 -1.54 -15.62 -1.64
N THR A 50 -2.78 -16.02 -1.35
CA THR A 50 -3.83 -16.14 -2.38
C THR A 50 -4.17 -14.80 -3.00
N ALA A 51 -4.40 -13.76 -2.19
CA ALA A 51 -4.68 -12.42 -2.67
C ALA A 51 -3.54 -11.88 -3.56
N ALA A 52 -2.29 -11.98 -3.09
CA ALA A 52 -1.13 -11.54 -3.86
C ALA A 52 -1.02 -12.26 -5.21
N LYS A 53 -1.18 -13.59 -5.21
CA LYS A 53 -1.16 -14.41 -6.43
C LYS A 53 -2.25 -14.01 -7.41
N TYR A 54 -3.50 -13.91 -6.96
CA TYR A 54 -4.63 -13.65 -7.86
C TYR A 54 -4.71 -12.21 -8.33
N VAL A 55 -4.32 -11.24 -7.51
CA VAL A 55 -4.17 -9.84 -7.96
C VAL A 55 -3.17 -9.77 -9.10
N LYS A 56 -2.01 -10.42 -8.96
CA LYS A 56 -0.98 -10.43 -10.02
C LYS A 56 -1.43 -11.22 -11.25
N LEU A 57 -2.13 -12.34 -11.07
CA LEU A 57 -2.62 -13.19 -12.16
C LEU A 57 -3.69 -12.48 -13.01
N TRP A 58 -4.65 -11.81 -12.36
CA TRP A 58 -5.74 -11.13 -13.06
C TRP A 58 -5.32 -9.83 -13.70
N ASN A 59 -4.33 -9.14 -13.12
CA ASN A 59 -3.73 -7.99 -13.76
C ASN A 59 -2.20 -7.98 -13.56
N PRO A 60 -1.44 -8.54 -14.52
CA PRO A 60 0.03 -8.59 -14.46
C PRO A 60 0.70 -7.22 -14.42
N ALA A 61 0.02 -6.15 -14.82
CA ALA A 61 0.57 -4.80 -14.78
C ALA A 61 0.58 -4.18 -13.37
N ILE A 62 -0.14 -4.78 -12.40
CA ILE A 62 -0.11 -4.34 -11.00
C ILE A 62 1.22 -4.74 -10.38
N ASP A 63 1.86 -3.79 -9.71
CA ASP A 63 3.03 -4.05 -8.87
C ASP A 63 2.55 -4.60 -7.52
N VAL A 64 2.80 -5.88 -7.26
CA VAL A 64 2.34 -6.57 -6.04
C VAL A 64 3.52 -6.85 -5.13
N VAL A 65 3.44 -6.35 -3.90
CA VAL A 65 4.44 -6.58 -2.86
C VAL A 65 3.79 -7.37 -1.73
N LEU A 66 4.27 -8.59 -1.48
CA LEU A 66 3.90 -9.39 -0.30
C LEU A 66 4.94 -9.16 0.80
N VAL A 67 4.48 -8.75 1.99
CA VAL A 67 5.32 -8.55 3.16
C VAL A 67 4.97 -9.63 4.19
N GLU A 68 5.92 -10.50 4.47
CA GLU A 68 5.80 -11.58 5.45
C GLU A 68 7.09 -11.67 6.27
N GLN A 69 6.96 -11.97 7.57
CA GLN A 69 8.10 -12.07 8.48
C GLN A 69 8.90 -13.35 8.22
N ASN A 70 8.23 -14.46 7.95
CA ASN A 70 8.85 -15.76 7.78
C ASN A 70 9.27 -16.01 6.33
N PRO A 71 10.42 -16.65 6.07
CA PRO A 71 10.87 -16.94 4.71
C PRO A 71 10.11 -18.11 4.07
N VAL A 72 9.35 -18.88 4.87
CA VAL A 72 8.55 -20.02 4.43
C VAL A 72 7.22 -20.02 5.19
N PHE A 73 6.19 -20.56 4.54
CA PHE A 73 4.88 -20.78 5.15
C PHE A 73 4.82 -22.17 5.79
N ILE A 74 4.36 -22.26 7.04
CA ILE A 74 4.08 -23.54 7.71
C ILE A 74 2.57 -23.64 7.96
N SER A 75 1.95 -24.66 7.37
CA SER A 75 0.50 -24.90 7.47
C SER A 75 0.09 -25.31 8.88
N CYS A 76 -0.82 -24.55 9.50
CA CYS A 76 -1.52 -24.97 10.72
C CYS A 76 -2.51 -26.12 10.46
N PRO A 77 -3.31 -26.12 9.37
CA PRO A 77 -4.08 -27.30 8.99
C PRO A 77 -3.18 -28.53 8.87
N LEU A 78 -3.68 -29.67 9.38
CA LEU A 78 -2.97 -30.95 9.47
C LEU A 78 -1.77 -30.98 10.45
N SER A 79 -1.42 -29.89 11.15
CA SER A 79 -0.33 -29.88 12.14
C SER A 79 -0.48 -30.92 13.25
N ASN A 80 -1.72 -31.28 13.61
CA ASN A 80 -1.98 -32.38 14.55
C ASN A 80 -1.38 -33.73 14.11
N ARG A 81 -1.20 -33.95 12.80
CA ARG A 81 -0.58 -35.17 12.26
C ARG A 81 0.92 -35.24 12.52
N VAL A 82 1.57 -34.07 12.68
CA VAL A 82 2.97 -33.95 13.13
C VAL A 82 3.07 -34.37 14.59
N LEU A 83 2.17 -33.86 15.43
CA LEU A 83 2.11 -34.26 16.85
C LEU A 83 1.79 -35.75 17.01
N ALA A 84 0.96 -36.31 16.11
CA ALA A 84 0.65 -37.73 16.06
C ALA A 84 1.76 -38.61 15.44
N GLY A 85 2.87 -38.03 14.97
CA GLY A 85 4.00 -38.77 14.38
C GLY A 85 3.74 -39.37 13.00
N THR A 86 2.67 -38.97 12.31
CA THR A 86 2.29 -39.50 10.98
C THR A 86 2.65 -38.59 9.81
N MET A 87 3.15 -37.39 10.10
CA MET A 87 3.67 -36.40 9.16
C MET A 87 4.85 -35.70 9.78
N SER A 88 5.67 -35.06 8.94
CA SER A 88 6.77 -34.19 9.35
C SER A 88 6.38 -32.72 9.19
N LEU A 89 7.14 -31.81 9.81
CA LEU A 89 6.93 -30.37 9.63
C LEU A 89 7.22 -29.94 8.18
N GLN A 90 8.13 -30.65 7.51
CA GLN A 90 8.50 -30.42 6.12
C GLN A 90 7.32 -30.67 5.17
N ASP A 91 6.47 -31.67 5.45
CA ASP A 91 5.26 -31.95 4.67
C ASP A 91 4.26 -30.77 4.68
N LEU A 92 4.31 -29.95 5.74
CA LEU A 92 3.47 -28.78 5.97
C LEU A 92 4.14 -27.46 5.59
N THR A 93 5.40 -27.48 5.16
CA THR A 93 6.18 -26.28 4.83
C THR A 93 6.12 -25.99 3.33
N ARG A 94 5.94 -24.72 2.96
CA ARG A 94 5.88 -24.23 1.57
C ARG A 94 6.71 -22.97 1.41
N ASP A 95 7.28 -22.80 0.23
CA ASP A 95 7.84 -21.54 -0.23
C ASP A 95 6.73 -20.55 -0.65
N TYR A 96 7.12 -19.29 -0.81
CA TYR A 96 6.25 -18.18 -1.22
C TYR A 96 6.29 -17.92 -2.72
#